data_AF-A0A830EG74-F1
#
_entry.id   AF-A0A830EG74-F1
#
_cell.length_a   1.000
_cell.length_b   1.000
_cell.length_c   1.000
_cell.angle_alpha   90.00
_cell.angle_beta   90.00
_cell.angle_gamma   90.00
#
_symmetry.space_group_name_H-M   'P 1'
#
loop_
_entity.id
_entity.type
_entity.pdbx_description
1 polymer ?
#
loop_
_entity_poly.entity_id
_entity_poly.type
_entity_poly.pdbx_seq_one_letter_code
_entity_poly.pdbx_strand_id
1 'polypeptide(L)'
;MQPQVLPPPDPLVKKPRLISNGGVLGSEWRIGRGFSVGEVKAVGLTISEARLLGIRVDLNRDSVWDINVQRLREWLGKVISGEALPPEPVLPRVIRIKRKKGRVFRALTPAGRKMRGLMSVGLRETHVHKWRKKAKERAEKRRHEAVRAKGGH
;
A
#
# COMPACT_ATOMS: atom_id res chain seq x y z
N MET A 1 -5.94 33.15 26.78
CA MET A 1 -5.97 33.41 25.33
C MET A 1 -6.94 32.42 24.70
N GLN A 2 -7.69 32.80 23.66
CA GLN A 2 -8.53 31.83 22.95
C GLN A 2 -7.62 30.79 22.27
N PRO A 3 -7.85 29.48 22.45
CA PRO A 3 -7.00 28.46 21.87
C PRO A 3 -7.14 28.48 20.35
N GLN A 4 -6.00 28.48 19.64
CA GLN A 4 -5.99 28.52 18.18
C GLN A 4 -6.13 27.11 17.61
N VAL A 5 -6.84 26.98 16.48
CA VAL A 5 -6.93 25.69 15.78
C VAL A 5 -5.59 25.40 15.10
N LEU A 6 -4.85 24.40 15.59
CA LEU A 6 -3.54 24.04 15.05
C LEU A 6 -3.64 22.70 14.30
N PRO A 7 -3.49 22.68 12.96
CA PRO A 7 -3.50 21.42 12.23
C PRO A 7 -2.30 20.53 12.64
N PRO A 8 -2.44 19.19 12.54
CA PRO A 8 -1.34 18.29 12.80
C PRO A 8 -0.20 18.50 11.78
N PRO A 9 1.06 18.26 12.19
CA PRO A 9 2.21 18.45 11.31
C PRO A 9 2.16 17.48 10.13
N ASP A 10 2.66 17.94 8.97
CA ASP A 10 2.79 17.08 7.81
C ASP A 10 3.88 16.00 8.01
N PRO A 11 3.59 14.72 7.71
CA PRO A 11 4.55 13.63 7.88
C PRO A 11 5.67 13.70 6.83
N LEU A 12 6.90 13.40 7.24
CA LEU A 12 8.06 13.32 6.35
C LEU A 12 8.33 11.88 5.91
N VAL A 13 8.58 11.70 4.63
CA VAL A 13 8.90 10.38 4.03
C VAL A 13 10.12 10.51 3.16
N LYS A 14 10.96 9.48 3.10
CA LYS A 14 12.09 9.48 2.18
C LYS A 14 11.63 9.55 0.72
N LYS A 15 12.34 10.33 -0.11
CA LYS A 15 12.10 10.32 -1.56
C LYS A 15 12.60 8.99 -2.14
N PRO A 16 11.80 8.31 -2.98
CA PRO A 16 12.30 7.14 -3.71
C PRO A 16 13.38 7.58 -4.71
N ARG A 17 14.31 6.67 -5.02
CA ARG A 17 15.26 6.88 -6.11
C ARG A 17 14.52 6.79 -7.43
N LEU A 18 14.48 7.90 -8.17
CA LEU A 18 13.82 7.97 -9.47
C LEU A 18 14.84 7.80 -10.59
N ILE A 19 14.48 7.02 -11.61
CA ILE A 19 15.28 6.82 -12.82
C ILE A 19 15.46 8.16 -13.56
N SER A 20 14.43 9.01 -13.55
CA SER A 20 14.46 10.35 -14.15
C SER A 20 15.58 11.24 -13.60
N ASN A 21 16.01 11.01 -12.37
CA ASN A 21 17.04 11.81 -11.69
C ASN A 21 18.43 11.18 -11.85
N GLY A 22 18.61 10.26 -12.80
CA GLY A 22 19.89 9.58 -13.03
C GLY A 22 20.33 8.67 -11.87
N GLY A 23 19.39 8.22 -11.03
CA GLY A 23 19.70 7.39 -9.86
C GLY A 23 20.32 8.14 -8.68
N VAL A 24 20.54 9.45 -8.79
CA VAL A 24 21.01 10.30 -7.69
C VAL A 24 19.89 10.48 -6.66
N LEU A 25 20.22 10.33 -5.38
CA LEU A 25 19.33 10.71 -4.29
C LEU A 25 19.15 12.24 -4.34
N GLY A 26 17.96 12.71 -4.74
CA GLY A 26 17.56 14.10 -4.54
C GLY A 26 17.43 14.44 -3.04
N SER A 27 16.77 15.55 -2.68
CA SER A 27 16.52 15.88 -1.25
C SER A 27 15.94 14.67 -0.51
N GLU A 28 16.47 14.38 0.68
CA GLU A 28 16.21 13.11 1.34
C GLU A 28 14.73 12.93 1.73
N TRP A 29 14.04 14.03 2.07
CA TRP A 29 12.67 14.01 2.57
C TRP A 29 11.68 14.70 1.63
N ARG A 30 10.44 14.19 1.62
CA ARG A 30 9.25 14.80 1.02
C ARG A 30 8.08 14.76 2.00
N ILE A 31 7.11 15.63 1.78
CA ILE A 31 5.83 15.57 2.50
C ILE A 31 5.07 14.30 2.05
N GLY A 32 4.64 13.52 3.03
CA GLY A 32 3.82 12.33 2.86
C GLY A 32 2.33 12.67 2.76
N ARG A 33 1.53 11.70 2.29
CA ARG A 33 0.06 11.84 2.21
C ARG A 33 -0.63 11.85 3.59
N GLY A 34 -0.02 11.19 4.57
CA GLY A 34 -0.53 10.96 5.92
C GLY A 34 0.47 10.13 6.74
N PHE A 35 0.26 10.03 8.05
CA PHE A 35 1.09 9.22 8.95
C PHE A 35 0.85 7.73 8.71
N SER A 36 1.88 6.91 8.89
CA SER A 36 1.75 5.46 8.78
C SER A 36 0.98 4.89 9.96
N VAL A 37 0.43 3.69 9.77
CA VAL A 37 -0.26 2.97 10.87
C VAL A 37 0.69 2.69 12.03
N GLY A 38 1.97 2.43 11.74
CA GLY A 38 2.99 2.19 12.77
C GLY A 38 3.31 3.44 13.58
N GLU A 39 3.46 4.61 12.93
CA GLU A 39 3.72 5.88 13.61
C GLU A 39 2.58 6.27 14.56
N VAL A 40 1.33 6.13 14.12
CA VAL A 40 0.15 6.45 14.94
C VAL A 40 0.07 5.52 16.17
N LYS A 41 0.31 4.21 15.97
CA LYS A 41 0.36 3.24 17.07
C LYS A 41 1.50 3.50 18.05
N ALA A 42 2.68 3.93 17.57
CA ALA A 42 3.83 4.25 18.42
C ALA A 42 3.59 5.43 19.37
N VAL A 43 2.60 6.27 19.04
CA VAL A 43 2.13 7.39 19.87
C VAL A 43 0.98 6.97 20.80
N GLY A 44 0.45 5.75 20.63
CA GLY A 44 -0.61 5.20 21.47
C GLY A 44 -2.03 5.49 20.97
N LEU A 45 -2.19 5.95 19.72
CA LEU A 45 -3.50 6.21 19.12
C LEU A 45 -3.97 5.04 18.25
N THR A 46 -5.29 4.86 18.19
CA THR A 46 -5.94 4.05 17.15
C THR A 46 -6.15 4.86 15.87
N ILE A 47 -6.41 4.16 14.76
CA ILE A 47 -6.66 4.80 13.45
C ILE A 47 -7.89 5.72 13.52
N SER A 48 -8.92 5.29 14.22
CA SER A 48 -10.17 6.03 14.42
C SER A 48 -9.94 7.30 15.24
N GLU A 49 -9.25 7.20 16.36
CA GLU A 49 -8.95 8.34 17.24
C GLU A 49 -8.08 9.36 16.52
N ALA A 50 -7.04 8.91 15.82
CA ALA A 50 -6.20 9.79 15.02
C ALA A 50 -7.02 10.58 13.98
N ARG A 51 -7.93 9.90 13.26
CA ARG A 51 -8.82 10.57 12.30
C ARG A 51 -9.80 11.52 12.95
N LEU A 52 -10.24 11.22 14.17
CA LEU A 52 -11.12 12.09 14.95
C LEU A 52 -10.40 13.39 15.36
N LEU A 53 -9.12 13.29 15.70
CA LEU A 53 -8.22 14.42 15.97
C LEU A 53 -7.78 15.18 14.71
N GLY A 54 -8.32 14.83 13.54
CA GLY A 54 -7.96 15.45 12.28
C GLY A 54 -6.60 15.03 11.70
N ILE A 55 -5.98 13.98 12.25
CA ILE A 55 -4.74 13.41 11.72
C ILE A 55 -5.06 12.54 10.51
N ARG A 56 -4.38 12.83 9.38
CA ARG A 56 -4.50 12.03 8.18
C ARG A 56 -3.63 10.77 8.28
N VAL A 57 -4.28 9.60 8.26
CA VAL A 57 -3.61 8.29 8.34
C VAL A 57 -3.55 7.62 6.96
N ASP A 58 -2.35 7.22 6.54
CA ASP A 58 -2.09 6.45 5.32
C ASP A 58 -1.99 4.95 5.64
N LEU A 59 -3.07 4.22 5.34
CA LEU A 59 -3.19 2.79 5.65
C LEU A 59 -2.25 1.88 4.85
N ASN A 60 -1.74 2.38 3.72
CA ASN A 60 -0.92 1.58 2.80
C ASN A 60 0.59 1.70 3.11
N ARG A 61 0.99 2.62 3.99
CA ARG A 61 2.40 2.83 4.37
C ARG A 61 2.71 2.08 5.66
N ASP A 62 3.79 1.32 5.64
CA ASP A 62 4.32 0.52 6.75
C ASP A 62 5.57 1.14 7.41
N SER A 63 6.34 1.95 6.67
CA SER A 63 7.51 2.66 7.23
C SER A 63 7.18 3.49 8.47
N VAL A 64 8.07 3.41 9.46
CA VAL A 64 8.01 4.17 10.71
C VAL A 64 9.28 5.00 10.81
N TRP A 65 9.12 6.32 10.96
CA TRP A 65 10.22 7.25 11.14
C TRP A 65 10.13 7.94 12.50
N ASP A 66 11.20 7.90 13.27
CA ASP A 66 11.24 8.50 14.62
C ASP A 66 10.92 9.99 14.60
N ILE A 67 11.37 10.70 13.56
CA ILE A 67 11.08 12.13 13.35
C ILE A 67 9.57 12.39 13.32
N ASN A 68 8.80 11.52 12.68
CA ASN A 68 7.34 11.66 12.60
C ASN A 68 6.67 11.34 13.94
N VAL A 69 7.16 10.34 14.66
CA VAL A 69 6.66 9.98 15.99
C VAL A 69 6.89 11.12 16.97
N GLN A 70 8.07 11.74 16.96
CA GLN A 70 8.38 12.90 17.80
C GLN A 70 7.50 14.10 17.47
N ARG A 71 7.35 14.46 16.19
CA ARG A 71 6.48 15.57 15.75
C ARG A 71 5.02 15.36 16.15
N LEU A 72 4.52 14.12 16.07
CA LEU A 72 3.18 13.77 16.56
C LEU A 72 3.07 13.93 18.08
N ARG A 73 4.06 13.44 18.85
CA ARG A 73 4.07 13.58 20.32
C ARG A 73 4.09 15.04 20.75
N GLU A 74 4.94 15.87 20.14
CA GLU A 74 5.01 17.30 20.41
C GLU A 74 3.68 18.00 20.12
N TRP A 75 3.05 17.68 18.99
CA TRP A 75 1.75 18.23 18.64
C TRP A 75 0.66 17.80 19.62
N LEU A 76 0.61 16.52 20.01
CA LEU A 76 -0.33 16.05 21.02
C LEU A 76 -0.09 16.69 22.39
N GLY A 77 1.17 16.96 22.76
CA GLY A 77 1.49 17.69 23.98
C GLY A 77 0.82 19.06 24.03
N LYS A 78 0.85 19.81 22.91
CA LYS A 78 0.17 21.11 22.76
C LYS A 78 -1.35 21.02 22.78
N VAL A 79 -1.90 19.93 22.25
CA VAL A 79 -3.35 19.67 22.29
C VAL A 79 -3.79 19.34 23.71
N ILE A 80 -3.02 18.53 24.45
CA ILE A 80 -3.31 18.15 25.84
C ILE A 80 -3.15 19.35 26.78
N SER A 81 -2.14 20.22 26.57
CA SER A 81 -1.97 21.44 27.36
C SER A 81 -3.10 22.47 27.17
N GLY A 82 -3.94 22.28 26.14
CA GLY A 82 -5.05 23.18 25.84
C GLY A 82 -4.65 24.46 25.11
N GLU A 83 -3.38 24.57 24.68
CA GLU A 83 -2.89 25.68 23.86
C GLU A 83 -3.50 25.66 22.45
N ALA A 84 -3.71 24.45 21.93
CA ALA A 84 -4.19 24.21 20.58
C ALA A 84 -5.46 23.36 20.58
N LEU A 85 -6.45 23.79 19.79
CA LEU A 85 -7.58 22.93 19.45
C LEU A 85 -7.22 22.09 18.23
N PRO A 86 -7.52 20.76 18.23
CA PRO A 86 -7.35 19.95 17.03
C PRO A 86 -8.31 20.45 15.93
N PRO A 87 -7.93 20.31 14.66
CA PRO A 87 -8.83 20.65 13.56
C PRO A 87 -10.01 19.69 13.50
N GLU A 88 -10.97 19.99 12.62
CA GLU A 88 -12.09 19.10 12.37
C GLU A 88 -11.63 17.68 11.97
N PRO A 89 -12.40 16.65 12.34
CA PRO A 89 -12.07 15.27 12.01
C PRO A 89 -11.96 15.06 10.50
N VAL A 90 -10.97 14.27 10.06
CA VAL A 90 -10.72 13.95 8.64
C VAL A 90 -11.74 12.94 8.08
N LEU A 91 -12.60 12.38 8.93
CA LEU A 91 -13.65 11.47 8.50
C LEU A 91 -14.64 12.19 7.57
N PRO A 92 -15.09 11.54 6.48
CA PRO A 92 -16.11 12.13 5.63
C PRO A 92 -17.41 12.26 6.43
N ARG A 93 -17.98 13.47 6.46
CA ARG A 93 -19.28 13.73 7.11
C ARG A 93 -20.41 12.86 6.51
N VAL A 94 -20.30 12.50 5.22
CA VAL A 94 -21.27 11.65 4.51
C VAL A 94 -20.54 10.58 3.70
N ILE A 95 -20.86 9.31 3.96
CA ILE A 95 -20.38 8.18 3.16
C ILE A 95 -21.31 8.00 1.95
N ARG A 96 -20.89 8.47 0.78
CA ARG A 96 -21.61 8.25 -0.48
C ARG A 96 -21.18 6.94 -1.13
N ILE A 97 -22.06 5.94 -1.14
CA ILE A 97 -21.85 4.71 -1.91
C ILE A 97 -22.06 5.03 -3.39
N LYS A 98 -21.01 4.92 -4.21
CA LYS A 98 -21.13 5.15 -5.66
C LYS A 98 -22.00 4.06 -6.28
N ARG A 99 -23.02 4.47 -7.05
CA ARG A 99 -23.81 3.54 -7.88
C ARG A 99 -22.89 2.78 -8.84
N LYS A 100 -23.16 1.49 -9.08
CA LYS A 100 -22.45 0.68 -10.07
C LYS A 100 -22.75 1.25 -11.47
N LYS A 101 -21.89 2.15 -11.97
CA LYS A 101 -22.00 2.72 -13.33
C LYS A 101 -21.38 1.76 -14.36
N GLY A 102 -22.00 1.64 -15.53
CA GLY A 102 -21.48 0.88 -16.67
C GLY A 102 -22.11 -0.50 -16.83
N ARG A 103 -21.33 -1.46 -17.36
CA ARG A 103 -21.80 -2.81 -17.72
C ARG A 103 -22.32 -3.62 -16.53
N VAL A 104 -23.23 -4.55 -16.83
CA VAL A 104 -23.80 -5.54 -15.88
C VAL A 104 -22.68 -6.19 -15.06
N PHE A 105 -22.82 -6.14 -13.73
CA PHE A 105 -21.83 -6.61 -12.75
C PHE A 105 -20.38 -6.14 -13.01
N ARG A 106 -20.14 -4.92 -13.55
CA ARG A 106 -18.79 -4.43 -13.91
C ARG A 106 -18.05 -5.31 -14.93
N ALA A 107 -18.79 -6.05 -15.77
CA ALA A 107 -18.28 -7.09 -16.65
C ALA A 107 -17.54 -8.23 -15.91
N LEU A 108 -17.98 -8.56 -14.69
CA LEU A 108 -17.49 -9.72 -13.92
C LEU A 108 -18.22 -11.03 -14.27
N THR A 109 -19.23 -10.99 -15.15
CA THR A 109 -19.82 -12.19 -15.73
C THR A 109 -18.76 -13.04 -16.43
N PRO A 110 -18.94 -14.37 -16.60
CA PRO A 110 -17.97 -15.21 -17.30
C PRO A 110 -17.56 -14.66 -18.68
N ALA A 111 -18.54 -14.24 -19.50
CA ALA A 111 -18.29 -13.60 -20.79
C ALA A 111 -17.51 -12.27 -20.66
N GLY A 112 -17.86 -11.44 -19.67
CA GLY A 112 -17.16 -10.18 -19.40
C GLY A 112 -15.73 -10.36 -18.92
N ARG A 113 -15.47 -11.37 -18.07
CA ARG A 113 -14.11 -11.74 -17.61
C ARG A 113 -13.26 -12.24 -18.77
N LYS A 114 -13.83 -13.02 -19.69
CA LYS A 114 -13.17 -13.49 -20.92
C LYS A 114 -12.81 -12.31 -21.84
N MET A 115 -13.77 -11.43 -22.13
CA MET A 115 -13.57 -10.22 -22.95
C MET A 115 -12.49 -9.30 -22.38
N ARG A 116 -12.43 -9.11 -21.05
CA ARG A 116 -11.39 -8.30 -20.39
C ARG A 116 -10.01 -8.96 -20.33
N GLY A 117 -9.87 -10.18 -20.84
CA GLY A 117 -8.62 -10.93 -20.77
C GLY A 117 -8.25 -11.44 -19.37
N LEU A 118 -9.11 -11.26 -18.36
CA LEU A 118 -8.83 -11.71 -16.99
C LEU A 118 -8.68 -13.23 -16.89
N MET A 119 -9.34 -13.98 -17.79
CA MET A 119 -9.17 -15.43 -17.90
C MET A 119 -7.90 -15.85 -18.65
N SER A 120 -7.35 -15.01 -19.54
CA SER A 120 -6.14 -15.36 -20.31
C SER A 120 -4.85 -14.91 -19.63
N VAL A 121 -4.86 -13.75 -18.95
CA VAL A 121 -3.67 -13.15 -18.32
C VAL A 121 -3.12 -14.01 -17.19
N GLY A 122 -3.98 -14.62 -16.36
CA GLY A 122 -3.56 -15.42 -15.20
C GLY A 122 -2.72 -16.67 -15.53
N LEU A 123 -2.77 -17.17 -16.76
CA LEU A 123 -1.96 -18.31 -17.19
C LEU A 123 -0.59 -17.90 -17.75
N ARG A 124 -0.42 -16.63 -18.14
CA ARG A 124 0.75 -16.13 -18.87
C ARG A 124 2.02 -16.04 -18.01
N GLU A 125 1.87 -15.77 -16.72
CA GLU A 125 2.99 -15.72 -15.75
C GLU A 125 3.43 -17.11 -15.27
N THR A 126 2.61 -18.13 -15.48
CA THR A 126 2.92 -19.51 -15.03
C THR A 126 3.94 -20.22 -15.92
N HIS A 127 4.23 -19.69 -17.11
CA HIS A 127 5.14 -20.33 -18.06
C HIS A 127 6.56 -20.46 -17.52
N VAL A 128 7.09 -19.43 -16.85
CA VAL A 128 8.44 -19.49 -16.25
C VAL A 128 8.51 -20.57 -15.16
N HIS A 129 7.49 -20.65 -14.29
CA HIS A 129 7.41 -21.71 -13.27
C HIS A 129 7.31 -23.10 -13.91
N LYS A 130 6.43 -23.28 -14.90
CA LYS A 130 6.24 -24.55 -15.62
C LYS A 130 7.49 -24.98 -16.38
N TRP A 131 8.18 -24.05 -17.04
CA TRP A 131 9.43 -24.31 -17.75
C TRP A 131 10.56 -24.65 -16.79
N ARG A 132 10.72 -23.93 -15.68
CA ARG A 132 11.71 -24.25 -14.64
C ARG A 132 11.43 -25.62 -14.02
N LYS A 133 10.17 -25.92 -13.70
CA LYS A 133 9.74 -27.24 -13.21
C LYS A 133 10.09 -28.32 -14.23
N LYS A 134 9.77 -28.12 -15.51
CA LYS A 134 10.10 -29.07 -16.57
C LYS A 134 11.61 -29.24 -16.76
N ALA A 135 12.37 -28.16 -16.81
CA ALA A 135 13.83 -28.20 -16.91
C ALA A 135 14.47 -28.98 -15.75
N LYS A 136 13.97 -28.78 -14.52
CA LYS A 136 14.37 -29.56 -13.34
C LYS A 136 14.02 -31.04 -13.48
N GLU A 137 12.80 -31.37 -13.90
CA GLU A 137 12.39 -32.76 -14.17
C GLU A 137 13.29 -33.43 -15.24
N ARG A 138 13.76 -32.68 -16.25
CA ARG A 138 14.68 -33.20 -17.27
C ARG A 138 16.11 -33.39 -16.76
N ALA A 139 16.64 -32.42 -16.02
CA ALA A 139 17.97 -32.51 -15.41
C ALA A 139 18.05 -33.68 -14.43
N GLU A 140 16.99 -33.89 -13.63
CA GLU A 140 16.85 -35.02 -12.71
C GLU A 140 16.41 -36.32 -13.41
N LYS A 141 16.19 -36.30 -14.73
CA LYS A 141 15.64 -37.39 -15.56
C LYS A 141 14.45 -38.09 -14.89
N ARG A 142 13.49 -37.36 -14.33
CA ARG A 142 12.33 -37.98 -13.68
C ARG A 142 11.35 -38.57 -14.72
N ARG A 143 10.68 -39.68 -14.39
CA ARG A 143 9.61 -40.32 -15.18
C ARG A 143 10.08 -40.88 -16.55
N HIS A 144 9.47 -40.44 -17.65
CA HIS A 144 9.71 -40.96 -19.01
C HIS A 144 11.11 -40.64 -19.57
N GLU A 145 11.87 -39.72 -18.95
CA GLU A 145 13.28 -39.47 -19.31
C GLU A 145 14.26 -40.34 -18.49
N ALA A 146 13.82 -40.92 -17.35
CA ALA A 146 14.58 -41.93 -16.59
C ALA A 146 14.53 -43.29 -17.28
N VAL A 147 13.34 -43.65 -17.75
CA VAL A 147 13.10 -44.90 -18.46
C VAL A 147 13.15 -44.59 -19.95
N ARG A 148 14.35 -44.61 -20.54
CA ARG A 148 14.48 -44.75 -22.00
C ARG A 148 13.69 -46.00 -22.38
N ALA A 149 12.63 -45.87 -23.17
CA ALA A 149 11.97 -47.02 -23.77
C ALA A 149 13.06 -47.84 -24.49
N LYS A 150 13.26 -49.08 -24.02
CA LYS A 150 14.22 -50.03 -24.56
C LYS A 150 13.66 -50.53 -25.90
N GLY A 151 13.90 -49.78 -26.96
CA GLY A 151 13.31 -50.07 -28.27
C GLY A 151 13.48 -48.93 -29.27
N GLY A 152 14.73 -48.62 -29.59
CA GLY A 152 15.09 -47.94 -30.84
C GLY A 152 16.13 -48.82 -31.53
N HIS A 153 15.71 -49.44 -32.65
CA HIS A 153 16.62 -49.84 -33.73
C HIS A 153 16.78 -48.63 -34.65
#